data_AF-A0A956RY89-F1
#
_entry.id   AF-A0A956RY89-F1
#
_cell.length_a   1.000
_cell.length_b   1.000
_cell.length_c   1.000
_cell.angle_alpha   90.00
_cell.angle_beta   90.00
_cell.angle_gamma   90.00
#
_symmetry.space_group_name_H-M   'P 1'
#
loop_
_entity.id
_entity.type
_entity.pdbx_description
1 polymer ?
#
loop_
_entity_poly.entity_id
_entity_poly.type
_entity_poly.pdbx_seq_one_letter_code
_entity_poly.pdbx_strand_id
1 'polypeptide(L)'
;MRKYGILYLLLFLLTLGCTKNDASSNKTTQLLPEINGWKISETPKVYTEANLFDYINGNSELYFPYGFVQLVSASYENSSHSDQTLVIDIYDMGSALGAYGVYSSMTHPDYTYGEIGCESIQSSQQLRFWQDRYQIEMNCPSPFDGAEEFMQNVAMSLSKNIPACIQPEQLSWLPKENQLDHSQKYIADGFLGLNELPGGIEAGYSLNESNVKGFAVKCATETDAQKYLEIYRDSQKTFKGVDLQDNGTSFTSFYKYGGYVWAGIDGNWLYGATATENPENCQAVAEAIQHHLPHQN
;
A
#
# COMPACT_ATOMS: atom_id res chain seq x y z
N MET A 1 8.30 74.31 -14.48
CA MET A 1 7.02 73.64 -14.81
C MET A 1 7.31 72.40 -15.65
N ARG A 2 6.89 71.20 -15.18
CA ARG A 2 6.65 69.95 -15.94
C ARG A 2 7.87 69.32 -16.65
N LYS A 3 8.20 68.02 -16.57
CA LYS A 3 7.52 66.76 -16.17
C LYS A 3 8.62 65.73 -15.82
N TYR A 4 8.49 65.02 -14.69
CA TYR A 4 9.25 63.78 -14.44
C TYR A 4 8.49 62.61 -15.07
N GLY A 5 9.14 61.87 -15.96
CA GLY A 5 8.61 60.64 -16.56
C GLY A 5 8.83 59.48 -15.61
N ILE A 6 7.74 58.91 -15.10
CA ILE A 6 7.74 57.66 -14.32
C ILE A 6 7.67 56.51 -15.32
N LEU A 7 8.77 55.76 -15.43
CA LEU A 7 8.90 54.55 -16.22
C LEU A 7 8.38 53.37 -15.38
N TYR A 8 7.18 52.85 -15.69
CA TYR A 8 6.68 51.60 -15.12
C TYR A 8 7.38 50.42 -15.79
N LEU A 9 8.29 49.77 -15.06
CA LEU A 9 8.88 48.50 -15.43
C LEU A 9 7.90 47.38 -15.04
N LEU A 10 7.17 46.85 -16.02
CA LEU A 10 6.33 45.65 -15.89
C LEU A 10 7.23 44.43 -15.68
N LEU A 11 7.27 43.92 -14.45
CA LEU A 11 7.90 42.65 -14.09
C LEU A 11 6.96 41.51 -14.53
N PHE A 12 7.16 40.98 -15.73
CA PHE A 12 6.47 39.79 -16.20
C PHE A 12 7.16 38.56 -15.59
N LEU A 13 6.66 38.10 -14.44
CA LEU A 13 7.02 36.81 -13.86
C LEU A 13 6.50 35.71 -14.80
N LEU A 14 7.39 35.20 -15.65
CA LEU A 14 7.21 33.92 -16.34
C LEU A 14 7.20 32.82 -15.28
N THR A 15 6.01 32.43 -14.84
CA THR A 15 5.81 31.14 -14.19
C THR A 15 6.02 30.06 -15.24
N LEU A 16 7.21 29.44 -15.23
CA LEU A 16 7.38 28.12 -15.83
C LEU A 16 6.52 27.14 -15.02
N GLY A 17 5.26 26.99 -15.43
CA GLY A 17 4.45 25.85 -15.05
C GLY A 17 5.13 24.60 -15.57
N CYS A 18 5.64 23.77 -14.66
CA CYS A 18 6.19 22.46 -14.97
C CYS A 18 5.02 21.55 -15.39
N THR A 19 4.69 21.48 -16.69
CA THR A 19 3.71 20.54 -17.23
C THR A 19 4.32 19.14 -17.30
N LYS A 20 4.44 18.48 -16.14
CA LYS A 20 4.82 17.06 -16.07
C LYS A 20 3.64 16.09 -16.09
N ASN A 21 2.40 16.58 -15.95
CA ASN A 21 1.22 15.72 -15.82
C ASN A 21 0.65 15.14 -17.12
N ASP A 22 0.82 15.79 -18.28
CA ASP A 22 0.19 15.31 -19.53
C ASP A 22 0.88 14.07 -20.14
N ALA A 23 2.18 13.90 -19.88
CA ALA A 23 2.94 12.78 -20.45
C ALA A 23 2.74 11.47 -19.70
N SER A 24 2.52 11.54 -18.38
CA SER A 24 2.22 10.34 -17.56
C SER A 24 0.78 9.87 -17.78
N SER A 25 -0.17 10.81 -17.87
CA SER A 25 -1.58 10.47 -18.08
C SER A 25 -1.82 9.73 -19.38
N ASN A 26 -1.19 10.19 -20.47
CA ASN A 26 -1.29 9.54 -21.77
C ASN A 26 -0.74 8.11 -21.77
N LYS A 27 0.33 7.83 -21.02
CA LYS A 27 0.90 6.48 -20.91
C LYS A 27 0.00 5.52 -20.15
N THR A 28 -0.57 5.93 -19.02
CA THR A 28 -1.45 5.04 -18.24
C THR A 28 -2.77 4.76 -18.97
N THR A 29 -3.32 5.73 -19.69
CA THR A 29 -4.52 5.50 -20.53
C THR A 29 -4.28 4.48 -21.65
N GLN A 30 -3.05 4.39 -22.16
CA GLN A 30 -2.67 3.38 -23.17
C GLN A 30 -2.63 1.94 -22.62
N LEU A 31 -2.70 1.74 -21.29
CA LEU A 31 -2.78 0.41 -20.69
C LEU A 31 -4.19 -0.20 -20.74
N LEU A 32 -5.21 0.61 -21.02
CA LEU A 32 -6.58 0.13 -21.16
C LEU A 32 -6.67 -0.92 -22.28
N PRO A 33 -7.13 -2.15 -21.99
CA PRO A 33 -7.12 -3.22 -22.97
C PRO A 33 -8.24 -3.06 -24.00
N GLU A 34 -7.96 -3.41 -25.24
CA GLU A 34 -9.02 -3.74 -26.20
C GLU A 34 -9.61 -5.11 -25.85
N ILE A 35 -10.93 -5.18 -25.70
CA ILE A 35 -11.64 -6.40 -25.28
C ILE A 35 -12.60 -6.80 -26.39
N ASN A 36 -12.40 -7.98 -26.97
CA ASN A 36 -13.27 -8.46 -28.05
C ASN A 36 -14.73 -8.58 -27.60
N GLY A 37 -15.65 -8.01 -28.37
CA GLY A 37 -17.08 -7.99 -28.07
C GLY A 37 -17.49 -6.91 -27.07
N TRP A 38 -16.56 -6.15 -26.50
CA TRP A 38 -16.82 -5.08 -25.54
C TRP A 38 -16.33 -3.75 -26.08
N LYS A 39 -17.01 -2.68 -25.71
CA LYS A 39 -16.63 -1.31 -26.08
C LYS A 39 -16.56 -0.44 -24.84
N ILE A 40 -15.64 0.51 -24.84
CA ILE A 40 -15.65 1.59 -23.86
C ILE A 40 -16.92 2.42 -24.07
N SER A 41 -17.75 2.56 -23.03
CA SER A 41 -19.05 3.22 -23.12
C SER A 41 -18.98 4.74 -22.94
N GLU A 42 -17.99 5.24 -22.20
CA GLU A 42 -17.71 6.66 -21.99
C GLU A 42 -16.23 6.97 -22.19
N THR A 43 -15.87 8.22 -22.49
CA THR A 43 -14.46 8.63 -22.52
C THR A 43 -13.78 8.27 -21.19
N PRO A 44 -12.64 7.53 -21.19
CA PRO A 44 -11.95 7.19 -19.96
C PRO A 44 -11.63 8.43 -19.13
N LYS A 45 -11.84 8.33 -17.82
CA LYS A 45 -11.66 9.44 -16.89
C LYS A 45 -10.29 9.33 -16.23
N VAL A 46 -9.61 10.45 -16.10
CA VAL A 46 -8.33 10.55 -15.41
C VAL A 46 -8.52 11.38 -14.15
N TYR A 47 -8.15 10.79 -13.02
CA TYR A 47 -8.17 11.42 -11.72
C TYR A 47 -6.74 11.63 -11.23
N THR A 48 -6.51 12.78 -10.62
CA THR A 48 -5.28 13.19 -9.94
C THR A 48 -5.59 13.39 -8.46
N GLU A 49 -4.57 13.65 -7.65
CA GLU A 49 -4.76 13.92 -6.21
C GLU A 49 -5.85 14.99 -5.97
N ALA A 50 -5.93 16.01 -6.82
CA ALA A 50 -6.86 17.13 -6.69
C ALA A 50 -8.34 16.76 -6.88
N ASN A 51 -8.66 15.65 -7.55
CA ASN A 51 -10.04 15.27 -7.87
C ASN A 51 -10.35 13.78 -7.67
N LEU A 52 -9.42 13.00 -7.07
CA LEU A 52 -9.66 11.59 -6.75
C LEU A 52 -10.86 11.42 -5.79
N PHE A 53 -11.06 12.39 -4.90
CA PHE A 53 -12.22 12.43 -4.01
C PHE A 53 -13.55 12.38 -4.77
N ASP A 54 -13.65 13.00 -5.95
CA ASP A 54 -14.88 13.00 -6.74
C ASP A 54 -15.25 11.59 -7.25
N TYR A 55 -14.29 10.66 -7.28
CA TYR A 55 -14.49 9.28 -7.72
C TYR A 55 -14.70 8.32 -6.55
N ILE A 56 -13.77 8.30 -5.58
CA ILE A 56 -13.78 7.33 -4.46
C ILE A 56 -14.12 7.93 -3.09
N ASN A 57 -14.58 9.18 -3.05
CA ASN A 57 -14.99 9.90 -1.83
C ASN A 57 -13.89 9.85 -0.73
N GLY A 58 -14.28 9.59 0.52
CA GLY A 58 -13.41 9.56 1.69
C GLY A 58 -12.31 8.48 1.66
N ASN A 59 -12.35 7.57 0.69
CA ASN A 59 -11.28 6.57 0.53
C ASN A 59 -10.07 7.10 -0.24
N SER A 60 -10.13 8.31 -0.81
CA SER A 60 -9.03 8.90 -1.60
C SER A 60 -7.76 9.14 -0.78
N GLU A 61 -7.89 9.61 0.46
CA GLU A 61 -6.76 9.90 1.34
C GLU A 61 -5.91 8.66 1.64
N LEU A 62 -6.47 7.46 1.53
CA LEU A 62 -5.76 6.19 1.76
C LEU A 62 -4.67 5.92 0.73
N TYR A 63 -4.72 6.53 -0.46
CA TYR A 63 -3.77 6.27 -1.55
C TYR A 63 -2.55 7.18 -1.51
N PHE A 64 -2.68 8.38 -0.90
CA PHE A 64 -1.64 9.41 -0.98
C PHE A 64 -0.34 9.03 -0.26
N PRO A 65 -0.36 8.43 0.93
CA PRO A 65 0.86 7.96 1.59
C PRO A 65 1.67 6.97 0.75
N TYR A 66 1.00 6.20 -0.11
CA TYR A 66 1.61 5.21 -0.99
C TYR A 66 2.18 5.81 -2.29
N GLY A 67 2.17 7.14 -2.46
CA GLY A 67 2.77 7.81 -3.61
C GLY A 67 1.87 7.91 -4.84
N PHE A 68 0.55 7.95 -4.65
CA PHE A 68 -0.43 8.09 -5.72
C PHE A 68 -0.06 9.19 -6.73
N VAL A 69 -0.04 8.83 -8.01
CA VAL A 69 0.23 9.74 -9.13
C VAL A 69 -1.08 10.10 -9.82
N GLN A 70 -1.85 9.09 -10.22
CA GLN A 70 -3.12 9.25 -10.92
C GLN A 70 -3.91 7.93 -10.95
N LEU A 71 -5.19 8.04 -11.27
CA LEU A 71 -6.07 6.92 -11.60
C LEU A 71 -6.61 7.12 -13.02
N VAL A 72 -6.60 6.07 -13.82
CA VAL A 72 -7.39 5.99 -15.06
C VAL A 72 -8.54 5.00 -14.87
N SER A 73 -9.77 5.45 -15.09
CA SER A 73 -10.97 4.64 -15.00
C SER A 73 -11.68 4.54 -16.35
N ALA A 74 -12.07 3.33 -16.74
CA ALA A 74 -12.84 3.09 -17.96
C ALA A 74 -13.97 2.08 -17.74
N SER A 75 -15.16 2.45 -18.20
CA SER A 75 -16.34 1.57 -18.23
C SER A 75 -16.46 0.91 -19.60
N TYR A 76 -16.59 -0.41 -19.60
CA TYR A 76 -16.83 -1.24 -20.76
C TYR A 76 -18.25 -1.81 -20.71
N GLU A 77 -18.88 -1.89 -21.87
CA GLU A 77 -20.18 -2.53 -22.08
C GLU A 77 -20.05 -3.64 -23.12
N ASN A 78 -20.71 -4.76 -22.88
CA ASN A 78 -20.81 -5.83 -23.87
C ASN A 78 -21.68 -5.34 -25.03
N SER A 79 -21.17 -5.51 -26.26
CA SER A 79 -21.84 -5.03 -27.48
C SER A 79 -23.16 -5.73 -27.76
N SER A 80 -23.34 -6.96 -27.25
CA SER A 80 -24.54 -7.77 -27.43
C SER A 80 -25.46 -7.77 -26.20
N HIS A 81 -24.95 -7.37 -25.03
CA HIS A 81 -25.64 -7.44 -23.74
C HIS A 81 -25.34 -6.18 -22.91
N SER A 82 -26.07 -5.09 -23.15
CA SER A 82 -25.77 -3.77 -22.54
C SER A 82 -25.90 -3.73 -21.01
N ASP A 83 -26.52 -4.74 -20.41
CA ASP A 83 -26.61 -4.96 -18.96
C ASP A 83 -25.31 -5.50 -18.35
N GLN A 84 -24.44 -6.10 -19.17
CA GLN A 84 -23.13 -6.58 -18.74
C GLN A 84 -22.09 -5.45 -18.84
N THR A 85 -21.55 -5.08 -17.68
CA THR A 85 -20.59 -3.98 -17.54
C THR A 85 -19.33 -4.43 -16.82
N LEU A 86 -18.20 -3.83 -17.19
CA LEU A 86 -16.90 -4.00 -16.54
C LEU A 86 -16.28 -2.62 -16.35
N VAL A 87 -15.89 -2.29 -15.13
CA VAL A 87 -15.11 -1.09 -14.83
C VAL A 87 -13.68 -1.51 -14.56
N ILE A 88 -12.72 -0.90 -15.26
CA ILE A 88 -11.29 -1.10 -15.03
C ILE A 88 -10.71 0.21 -14.49
N ASP A 89 -10.15 0.12 -13.29
CA ASP A 89 -9.43 1.18 -12.60
C ASP A 89 -7.94 0.84 -12.54
N ILE A 90 -7.11 1.73 -13.07
CA ILE A 90 -5.65 1.60 -13.10
C ILE A 90 -5.04 2.72 -12.25
N TYR A 91 -4.63 2.39 -11.03
CA TYR A 91 -3.95 3.29 -10.10
C TYR A 91 -2.45 3.26 -10.37
N ASP A 92 -1.87 4.40 -10.74
CA ASP A 92 -0.43 4.59 -10.81
C ASP A 92 0.06 5.10 -9.45
N MET A 93 0.79 4.25 -8.74
CA MET A 93 1.30 4.52 -7.38
C MET A 93 2.75 5.03 -7.39
N GLY A 94 3.31 5.32 -8.56
CA GLY A 94 4.66 5.85 -8.73
C GLY A 94 5.80 4.89 -8.39
N SER A 95 5.54 3.82 -7.64
CA SER A 95 6.50 2.80 -7.23
C SER A 95 5.84 1.43 -7.00
N ALA A 96 6.63 0.36 -7.13
CA ALA A 96 6.15 -1.00 -6.86
C ALA A 96 5.76 -1.22 -5.40
N LEU A 97 6.48 -0.59 -4.47
CA LEU A 97 6.14 -0.65 -3.05
C LEU A 97 4.80 0.04 -2.74
N GLY A 98 4.52 1.19 -3.39
CA GLY A 98 3.24 1.88 -3.27
C GLY A 98 2.07 1.04 -3.79
N ALA A 99 2.23 0.44 -4.98
CA ALA A 99 1.23 -0.46 -5.56
C ALA A 99 0.97 -1.69 -4.67
N TYR A 100 2.03 -2.32 -4.18
CA TYR A 100 1.92 -3.40 -3.21
C TYR A 100 1.22 -2.94 -1.92
N GLY A 101 1.52 -1.76 -1.40
CA GLY A 101 0.90 -1.24 -0.17
C GLY A 101 -0.62 -1.18 -0.27
N VAL A 102 -1.12 -0.54 -1.32
CA VAL A 102 -2.57 -0.48 -1.60
C VAL A 102 -3.15 -1.88 -1.76
N TYR A 103 -2.55 -2.73 -2.60
CA TYR A 103 -3.02 -4.11 -2.80
C TYR A 103 -3.04 -4.91 -1.50
N SER A 104 -1.95 -4.86 -0.74
CA SER A 104 -1.79 -5.62 0.50
C SER A 104 -2.84 -5.20 1.52
N SER A 105 -3.23 -3.93 1.61
CA SER A 105 -4.31 -3.49 2.50
C SER A 105 -5.66 -4.17 2.22
N MET A 106 -5.84 -4.69 1.02
CA MET A 106 -7.07 -5.34 0.55
C MET A 106 -7.04 -6.86 0.70
N THR A 107 -5.91 -7.48 1.06
CA THR A 107 -5.81 -8.94 1.21
C THR A 107 -6.52 -9.43 2.48
N HIS A 108 -7.11 -10.62 2.40
CA HIS A 108 -7.69 -11.33 3.53
C HIS A 108 -7.43 -12.84 3.40
N PRO A 109 -7.15 -13.59 4.49
CA PRO A 109 -6.84 -15.03 4.40
C PRO A 109 -7.91 -15.86 3.69
N ASP A 110 -9.18 -15.48 3.81
CA ASP A 110 -10.31 -16.21 3.21
C ASP A 110 -10.57 -15.89 1.73
N TYR A 111 -9.74 -15.06 1.09
CA TYR A 111 -9.91 -14.71 -0.32
C TYR A 111 -9.30 -15.75 -1.27
N THR A 112 -9.75 -15.72 -2.52
CA THR A 112 -9.17 -16.54 -3.58
C THR A 112 -8.04 -15.76 -4.25
N TYR A 113 -6.87 -16.38 -4.33
CA TYR A 113 -5.67 -15.77 -4.88
C TYR A 113 -5.29 -16.39 -6.23
N GLY A 114 -4.59 -15.63 -7.06
CA GLY A 114 -4.02 -16.11 -8.33
C GLY A 114 -2.78 -15.36 -8.76
N GLU A 115 -2.11 -15.85 -9.79
CA GLU A 115 -0.78 -15.40 -10.25
C GLU A 115 -0.83 -14.37 -11.39
N ILE A 116 -1.85 -13.50 -11.43
CA ILE A 116 -1.92 -12.40 -12.41
C ILE A 116 -1.15 -11.20 -11.88
N GLY A 117 -0.24 -10.65 -12.68
CA GLY A 117 0.70 -9.63 -12.25
C GLY A 117 1.74 -10.20 -11.29
N CYS A 118 1.89 -9.59 -10.12
CA CYS A 118 2.68 -10.14 -9.02
C CYS A 118 1.86 -11.09 -8.14
N GLU A 119 0.62 -10.71 -7.84
CA GLU A 119 -0.39 -11.49 -7.12
C GLU A 119 -1.75 -10.84 -7.38
N SER A 120 -2.82 -11.62 -7.32
CA SER A 120 -4.18 -11.15 -7.55
C SER A 120 -5.18 -11.75 -6.56
N ILE A 121 -6.21 -10.98 -6.22
CA ILE A 121 -7.40 -11.40 -5.46
C ILE A 121 -8.55 -11.49 -6.46
N GLN A 122 -9.27 -12.62 -6.44
CA GLN A 122 -10.24 -12.96 -7.48
C GLN A 122 -11.59 -13.39 -6.91
N SER A 123 -12.65 -13.02 -7.60
CA SER A 123 -14.02 -13.43 -7.34
C SER A 123 -14.87 -13.24 -8.60
N SER A 124 -16.12 -13.69 -8.57
CA SER A 124 -17.06 -13.49 -9.68
C SER A 124 -17.44 -12.02 -9.95
N GLN A 125 -17.21 -11.10 -9.00
CA GLN A 125 -17.59 -9.69 -9.14
C GLN A 125 -16.38 -8.77 -9.26
N GLN A 126 -15.20 -9.24 -8.88
CA GLN A 126 -14.04 -8.39 -8.75
C GLN A 126 -12.74 -9.16 -8.94
N LEU A 127 -11.79 -8.51 -9.61
CA LEU A 127 -10.41 -8.95 -9.69
C LEU A 127 -9.51 -7.76 -9.38
N ARG A 128 -8.61 -7.91 -8.40
CA ARG A 128 -7.59 -6.91 -8.07
C ARG A 128 -6.22 -7.51 -8.21
N PHE A 129 -5.26 -6.77 -8.73
CA PHE A 129 -3.87 -7.21 -8.78
C PHE A 129 -2.92 -6.02 -8.73
N TRP A 130 -1.65 -6.29 -8.45
CA TRP A 130 -0.59 -5.30 -8.56
C TRP A 130 0.54 -5.82 -9.45
N GLN A 131 1.19 -4.91 -10.17
CA GLN A 131 2.32 -5.21 -11.04
C GLN A 131 3.10 -3.93 -11.35
N ASP A 132 4.43 -3.97 -11.20
CA ASP A 132 5.27 -2.78 -11.28
C ASP A 132 4.67 -1.68 -10.38
N ARG A 133 4.54 -0.43 -10.84
CA ARG A 133 3.97 0.67 -10.07
C ARG A 133 2.43 0.73 -10.08
N TYR A 134 1.76 -0.25 -10.66
CA TYR A 134 0.31 -0.21 -10.87
C TYR A 134 -0.42 -1.13 -9.90
N GLN A 135 -1.46 -0.59 -9.26
CA GLN A 135 -2.52 -1.39 -8.63
C GLN A 135 -3.78 -1.26 -9.51
N ILE A 136 -4.41 -2.39 -9.80
CA ILE A 136 -5.48 -2.47 -10.79
C ILE A 136 -6.67 -3.17 -10.19
N GLU A 137 -7.85 -2.60 -10.42
CA GLU A 137 -9.13 -3.17 -10.01
C GLU A 137 -10.04 -3.33 -11.22
N MET A 138 -10.64 -4.51 -11.32
CA MET A 138 -11.70 -4.81 -12.25
C MET A 138 -12.95 -5.10 -11.45
N ASN A 139 -14.02 -4.36 -11.71
CA ASN A 139 -15.31 -4.53 -11.06
C ASN A 139 -16.34 -4.89 -12.12
N CYS A 140 -17.10 -5.96 -11.90
CA CYS A 140 -18.24 -6.37 -12.70
C CYS A 140 -19.52 -6.16 -11.87
N PRO A 141 -20.16 -4.97 -11.92
CA PRO A 141 -21.29 -4.64 -11.05
C PRO A 141 -22.52 -5.52 -11.25
N SER A 142 -22.64 -6.14 -12.43
CA SER A 142 -23.69 -7.10 -12.77
C SER A 142 -23.04 -8.37 -13.31
N PRO A 143 -22.60 -9.28 -12.42
CA PRO A 143 -21.93 -10.52 -12.79
C PRO A 143 -22.84 -11.39 -13.66
N PHE A 144 -22.24 -12.04 -14.64
CA PHE A 144 -22.87 -13.00 -15.54
C PHE A 144 -22.14 -14.34 -15.49
N ASP A 145 -22.76 -15.39 -16.06
CA ASP A 145 -22.14 -16.71 -16.15
C ASP A 145 -20.81 -16.61 -16.91
N GLY A 146 -19.69 -16.93 -16.23
CA GLY A 146 -18.34 -16.81 -16.78
C GLY A 146 -17.64 -15.46 -16.56
N ALA A 147 -18.22 -14.55 -15.75
CA ALA A 147 -17.60 -13.24 -15.46
C ALA A 147 -16.20 -13.33 -14.83
N GLU A 148 -15.96 -14.33 -13.97
CA GLU A 148 -14.65 -14.55 -13.36
C GLU A 148 -13.57 -14.89 -14.39
N GLU A 149 -13.81 -15.91 -15.23
CA GLU A 149 -12.90 -16.32 -16.31
C GLU A 149 -12.70 -15.18 -17.32
N PHE A 150 -13.76 -14.42 -17.60
CA PHE A 150 -13.67 -13.23 -18.44
C PHE A 150 -12.75 -12.17 -17.83
N MET A 151 -12.91 -11.81 -16.56
CA MET A 151 -12.02 -10.85 -15.88
C MET A 151 -10.58 -11.34 -15.82
N GLN A 152 -10.34 -12.64 -15.55
CA GLN A 152 -9.01 -13.23 -15.57
C GLN A 152 -8.33 -13.06 -16.94
N ASN A 153 -9.06 -13.33 -18.02
CA ASN A 153 -8.54 -13.18 -19.39
C ASN A 153 -8.22 -11.71 -19.73
N VAL A 154 -9.08 -10.77 -19.33
CA VAL A 154 -8.84 -9.33 -19.51
C VAL A 154 -7.62 -8.89 -18.70
N ALA A 155 -7.52 -9.31 -17.44
CA ALA A 155 -6.40 -8.98 -16.56
C ALA A 155 -5.06 -9.55 -17.06
N MET A 156 -5.05 -10.80 -17.55
CA MET A 156 -3.86 -11.39 -18.19
C MET A 156 -3.45 -10.65 -19.47
N SER A 157 -4.41 -10.15 -20.25
CA SER A 157 -4.11 -9.34 -21.44
C SER A 157 -3.51 -7.99 -21.05
N LEU A 158 -4.11 -7.31 -20.08
CA LEU A 158 -3.65 -6.03 -19.54
C LEU A 158 -2.24 -6.15 -18.95
N SER A 159 -2.00 -7.18 -18.12
CA SER A 159 -0.72 -7.47 -17.47
C SER A 159 0.46 -7.57 -18.45
N LYS A 160 0.24 -8.07 -19.68
CA LYS A 160 1.27 -8.16 -20.73
C LYS A 160 1.77 -6.80 -21.22
N ASN A 161 0.98 -5.74 -21.03
CA ASN A 161 1.33 -4.37 -21.42
C ASN A 161 2.03 -3.61 -20.28
N ILE A 162 2.12 -4.21 -19.09
CA ILE A 162 2.79 -3.62 -17.92
C ILE A 162 4.20 -4.22 -17.82
N PRO A 163 5.21 -3.45 -17.40
CA PRO A 163 6.52 -3.99 -17.05
C PRO A 163 6.42 -5.19 -16.10
N ALA A 164 7.40 -6.09 -16.15
CA ALA A 164 7.39 -7.30 -15.33
C ALA A 164 7.29 -6.97 -13.83
N CYS A 165 6.73 -7.90 -13.06
CA CYS A 165 6.63 -7.77 -11.61
C CYS A 165 7.99 -7.46 -10.97
N ILE A 166 8.03 -6.42 -10.13
CA ILE A 166 9.18 -6.05 -9.31
C ILE A 166 8.79 -6.32 -7.86
N GLN A 167 9.47 -7.27 -7.21
CA GLN A 167 9.29 -7.54 -5.79
C GLN A 167 10.00 -6.44 -4.97
N PRO A 168 9.27 -5.63 -4.17
CA PRO A 168 9.91 -4.66 -3.29
C PRO A 168 10.82 -5.36 -2.28
N GLU A 169 12.02 -4.82 -2.05
CA GLU A 169 12.98 -5.37 -1.08
C GLU A 169 12.40 -5.42 0.35
N GLN A 170 11.42 -4.57 0.63
CA GLN A 170 10.67 -4.51 1.89
C GLN A 170 10.00 -5.84 2.22
N LEU A 171 9.56 -6.59 1.22
CA LEU A 171 8.82 -7.83 1.43
C LEU A 171 9.70 -8.95 1.99
N SER A 172 11.03 -8.80 1.90
CA SER A 172 12.00 -9.71 2.48
C SER A 172 12.49 -9.29 3.87
N TRP A 173 11.96 -8.23 4.48
CA TRP A 173 12.38 -7.79 5.83
C TRP A 173 11.88 -8.70 6.96
N LEU A 174 10.89 -9.55 6.67
CA LEU A 174 10.29 -10.45 7.63
C LEU A 174 10.55 -11.92 7.26
N PRO A 175 10.81 -12.80 8.24
CA PRO A 175 11.00 -14.22 7.99
C PRO A 175 9.73 -14.87 7.43
N LYS A 176 9.91 -15.89 6.58
CA LYS A 176 8.80 -16.65 5.99
C LYS A 176 8.38 -17.85 6.83
N GLU A 177 9.24 -18.34 7.71
CA GLU A 177 8.91 -19.44 8.60
C GLU A 177 7.75 -19.05 9.54
N ASN A 178 6.72 -19.90 9.60
CA ASN A 178 5.48 -19.70 10.38
C ASN A 178 4.66 -18.45 10.02
N GLN A 179 5.03 -17.71 8.97
CA GLN A 179 4.25 -16.59 8.47
C GLN A 179 2.92 -17.11 7.90
N LEU A 180 1.82 -16.45 8.23
CA LEU A 180 0.51 -16.74 7.66
C LEU A 180 0.48 -16.26 6.21
N ASP A 181 0.01 -17.10 5.31
CA ASP A 181 -0.13 -16.76 3.88
C ASP A 181 -0.99 -15.52 3.68
N HIS A 182 -0.59 -14.67 2.72
CA HIS A 182 -1.26 -13.43 2.35
C HIS A 182 -1.49 -12.41 3.48
N SER A 183 -0.81 -12.57 4.63
CA SER A 183 -0.96 -11.71 5.80
C SER A 183 0.00 -10.52 5.82
N GLN A 184 1.03 -10.52 4.96
CA GLN A 184 2.03 -9.45 4.92
C GLN A 184 1.40 -8.15 4.38
N LYS A 185 1.63 -7.03 5.07
CA LYS A 185 1.13 -5.70 4.72
C LYS A 185 2.27 -4.70 4.69
N TYR A 186 2.21 -3.74 3.76
CA TYR A 186 3.02 -2.53 3.82
C TYR A 186 2.14 -1.35 4.21
N ILE A 187 2.59 -0.59 5.20
CA ILE A 187 1.95 0.64 5.67
C ILE A 187 2.94 1.77 5.40
N ALA A 188 2.56 2.74 4.57
CA ALA A 188 3.50 3.73 4.04
C ALA A 188 3.89 4.84 5.04
N ASP A 189 2.99 5.20 5.95
CA ASP A 189 3.19 6.19 7.01
C ASP A 189 2.35 5.86 8.24
N GLY A 190 2.58 6.57 9.35
CA GLY A 190 1.74 6.40 10.55
C GLY A 190 1.81 5.00 11.16
N PHE A 191 2.91 4.28 10.95
CA PHE A 191 3.00 2.86 11.30
C PHE A 191 2.77 2.62 12.79
N LEU A 192 2.18 1.47 13.12
CA LEU A 192 1.72 1.15 14.49
C LEU A 192 0.73 2.18 15.08
N GLY A 193 0.09 2.99 14.22
CA GLY A 193 -0.84 4.05 14.63
C GLY A 193 -0.15 5.32 15.14
N LEU A 194 1.13 5.53 14.77
CA LEU A 194 1.96 6.63 15.25
C LEU A 194 2.42 7.47 14.07
N ASN A 195 1.86 8.68 13.93
CA ASN A 195 2.10 9.58 12.80
C ASN A 195 3.58 9.94 12.59
N GLU A 196 4.39 9.88 13.65
CA GLU A 196 5.81 10.16 13.61
C GLU A 196 6.65 9.03 13.01
N LEU A 197 6.13 7.80 13.03
CA LEU A 197 6.85 6.63 12.52
C LEU A 197 6.82 6.60 10.98
N PRO A 198 7.94 6.26 10.34
CA PRO A 198 7.96 6.04 8.89
C PRO A 198 7.23 4.73 8.56
N GLY A 199 7.07 4.46 7.26
CA GLY A 199 6.44 3.23 6.80
C GLY A 199 7.16 1.95 7.24
N GLY A 200 6.38 0.88 7.40
CA GLY A 200 6.84 -0.41 7.89
C GLY A 200 6.10 -1.59 7.25
N ILE A 201 6.64 -2.78 7.46
CA ILE A 201 6.02 -4.05 7.05
C ILE A 201 5.53 -4.77 8.31
N GLU A 202 4.33 -5.33 8.24
CA GLU A 202 3.81 -6.27 9.23
C GLU A 202 3.37 -7.58 8.58
N ALA A 203 3.35 -8.67 9.34
CA ALA A 203 2.78 -9.94 8.92
C ALA A 203 2.26 -10.73 10.11
N GLY A 204 1.26 -11.58 9.88
CA GLY A 204 0.77 -12.54 10.86
C GLY A 204 1.66 -13.78 10.90
N TYR A 205 1.80 -14.38 12.07
CA TYR A 205 2.52 -15.62 12.33
C TYR A 205 1.65 -16.53 13.20
N SER A 206 1.71 -17.83 12.96
CA SER A 206 1.10 -18.84 13.83
C SER A 206 2.17 -19.58 14.61
N LEU A 207 2.21 -19.37 15.93
CA LEU A 207 3.09 -20.09 16.84
C LEU A 207 2.25 -20.74 17.93
N ASN A 208 2.37 -22.07 18.09
CA ASN A 208 1.63 -22.82 19.10
C ASN A 208 0.12 -22.50 19.07
N GLU A 209 -0.47 -22.45 17.86
CA GLU A 209 -1.89 -22.11 17.61
C GLU A 209 -2.29 -20.67 18.00
N SER A 210 -1.34 -19.81 18.35
CA SER A 210 -1.59 -18.39 18.65
C SER A 210 -1.17 -17.50 17.48
N ASN A 211 -2.01 -16.51 17.17
CA ASN A 211 -1.70 -15.49 16.17
C ASN A 211 -0.85 -14.38 16.78
N VAL A 212 0.32 -14.15 16.19
CA VAL A 212 1.24 -13.08 16.54
C VAL A 212 1.42 -12.19 15.32
N LYS A 213 1.45 -10.88 15.49
CA LYS A 213 1.76 -9.94 14.42
C LYS A 213 3.16 -9.40 14.59
N GLY A 214 4.07 -9.82 13.72
CA GLY A 214 5.44 -9.33 13.66
C GLY A 214 5.56 -8.10 12.76
N PHE A 215 6.52 -7.23 13.05
CA PHE A 215 6.75 -6.02 12.26
C PHE A 215 8.22 -5.62 12.17
N ALA A 216 8.55 -4.86 11.12
CA ALA A 216 9.85 -4.25 10.92
C ALA A 216 9.74 -2.89 10.22
N VAL A 217 10.59 -1.95 10.63
CA VAL A 217 10.69 -0.59 10.13
C VAL A 217 12.16 -0.27 9.87
N LYS A 218 12.51 0.11 8.64
CA LYS A 218 13.85 0.60 8.31
C LYS A 218 13.94 2.10 8.60
N CYS A 219 14.78 2.47 9.56
CA CYS A 219 15.03 3.87 9.91
C CYS A 219 16.23 4.41 9.12
N ALA A 220 16.26 5.74 8.94
CA ALA A 220 17.37 6.38 8.23
C ALA A 220 18.70 6.20 8.97
N THR A 221 18.69 6.28 10.30
CA THR A 221 19.87 6.12 11.16
C THR A 221 19.55 5.32 12.42
N GLU A 222 20.58 4.87 13.14
CA GLU A 222 20.42 4.25 14.47
C GLU A 222 19.80 5.22 15.49
N THR A 223 20.14 6.51 15.39
CA THR A 223 19.54 7.56 16.22
C THR A 223 18.04 7.70 15.95
N ASP A 224 17.61 7.57 14.70
CA ASP A 224 16.19 7.57 14.35
C ASP A 224 15.49 6.31 14.89
N ALA A 225 16.13 5.13 14.79
CA ALA A 225 15.60 3.90 15.36
C ALA A 225 15.37 4.02 16.87
N GLN A 226 16.36 4.53 17.61
CA GLN A 226 16.24 4.81 19.05
C GLN A 226 15.08 5.78 19.33
N LYS A 227 15.00 6.89 18.59
CA LYS A 227 13.91 7.86 18.72
C LYS A 227 12.54 7.22 18.50
N TYR A 228 12.38 6.39 17.46
CA TYR A 228 11.09 5.76 17.16
C TYR A 228 10.72 4.67 18.16
N LEU A 229 11.70 3.93 18.70
CA LEU A 229 11.47 3.03 19.84
C LEU A 229 10.94 3.79 21.06
N GLU A 230 11.52 4.94 21.38
CA GLU A 230 11.08 5.78 22.50
C GLU A 230 9.65 6.32 22.29
N ILE A 231 9.32 6.79 21.07
CA ILE A 231 7.96 7.22 20.71
C ILE A 231 6.97 6.07 20.89
N TYR A 232 7.31 4.87 20.41
CA TYR A 232 6.42 3.72 20.53
C TYR A 232 6.24 3.29 21.99
N ARG A 233 7.32 3.21 22.76
CA ARG A 233 7.27 2.93 24.19
C ARG A 233 6.40 3.96 24.94
N ASP A 234 6.58 5.23 24.63
CA ASP A 234 5.87 6.31 25.33
C ASP A 234 4.38 6.33 24.97
N SER A 235 4.00 5.90 23.76
CA SER A 235 2.58 5.70 23.42
C SER A 235 1.94 4.61 24.28
N GLN A 236 2.66 3.55 24.63
CA GLN A 236 2.16 2.49 25.53
C GLN A 236 1.88 3.00 26.95
N LYS A 237 2.66 3.99 27.44
CA LYS A 237 2.47 4.59 28.78
C LYS A 237 1.14 5.31 28.94
N THR A 238 0.47 5.64 27.85
CA THR A 238 -0.86 6.29 27.87
C THR A 238 -1.97 5.35 28.34
N PHE A 239 -1.76 4.03 28.27
CA PHE A 239 -2.74 3.05 28.72
C PHE A 239 -2.75 2.89 30.24
N LYS A 240 -3.91 3.17 30.85
CA LYS A 240 -4.07 3.05 32.30
C LYS A 240 -3.92 1.60 32.76
N GLY A 241 -2.89 1.35 33.58
CA GLY A 241 -2.60 0.02 34.13
C GLY A 241 -1.76 -0.86 33.20
N VAL A 242 -1.04 -0.26 32.25
CA VAL A 242 0.00 -0.97 31.49
C VAL A 242 1.10 -1.46 32.42
N ASP A 243 1.53 -2.71 32.21
CA ASP A 243 2.81 -3.21 32.73
C ASP A 243 3.86 -2.98 31.64
N LEU A 244 4.93 -2.26 31.94
CA LEU A 244 5.94 -1.87 30.95
C LEU A 244 7.34 -2.06 31.53
N GLN A 245 8.19 -2.75 30.79
CA GLN A 245 9.59 -2.96 31.11
C GLN A 245 10.45 -2.43 29.96
N ASP A 246 11.46 -1.63 30.29
CA ASP A 246 12.33 -0.96 29.33
C ASP A 246 13.79 -1.25 29.70
N ASN A 247 14.59 -1.68 28.74
CA ASN A 247 16.02 -1.95 28.91
C ASN A 247 16.92 -0.97 28.12
N GLY A 248 16.34 0.05 27.50
CA GLY A 248 17.03 1.08 26.71
C GLY A 248 17.00 0.81 25.20
N THR A 249 17.22 -0.44 24.77
CA THR A 249 17.26 -0.85 23.35
C THR A 249 16.08 -1.72 22.95
N SER A 250 15.25 -2.12 23.90
CA SER A 250 13.98 -2.79 23.70
C SER A 250 13.05 -2.54 24.89
N PHE A 251 11.76 -2.76 24.68
CA PHE A 251 10.78 -2.74 25.73
C PHE A 251 9.75 -3.85 25.54
N THR A 252 9.12 -4.25 26.63
CA THR A 252 7.90 -5.05 26.63
C THR A 252 6.78 -4.27 27.29
N SER A 253 5.55 -4.48 26.82
CA SER A 253 4.39 -3.97 27.54
C SER A 253 3.21 -4.92 27.46
N PHE A 254 2.40 -4.93 28.51
CA PHE A 254 1.11 -5.62 28.54
C PHE A 254 0.00 -4.67 28.96
N TYR A 255 -1.05 -4.61 28.15
CA TYR A 255 -2.29 -3.94 28.48
C TYR A 255 -3.47 -4.87 28.27
N LYS A 256 -4.32 -5.07 29.28
CA LYS A 256 -5.41 -6.06 29.26
C LYS A 256 -6.38 -5.99 28.06
N TYR A 257 -6.48 -4.85 27.38
CA TYR A 257 -7.31 -4.69 26.18
C TYR A 257 -6.50 -4.56 24.88
N GLY A 258 -5.18 -4.36 24.98
CA GLY A 258 -4.27 -4.21 23.84
C GLY A 258 -3.35 -5.42 23.61
N GLY A 259 -3.25 -6.32 24.59
CA GLY A 259 -2.36 -7.47 24.55
C GLY A 259 -0.92 -7.15 24.94
N TYR A 260 0.00 -7.96 24.43
CA TYR A 260 1.44 -7.89 24.61
C TYR A 260 2.10 -7.18 23.43
N VAL A 261 3.12 -6.39 23.75
CA VAL A 261 4.07 -5.80 22.80
C VAL A 261 5.46 -6.23 23.23
N TRP A 262 6.28 -6.62 22.26
CA TRP A 262 7.73 -6.68 22.36
C TRP A 262 8.28 -5.85 21.22
N ALA A 263 9.11 -4.84 21.49
CA ALA A 263 9.72 -4.02 20.45
C ALA A 263 11.17 -3.70 20.81
N GLY A 264 12.05 -3.67 19.80
CA GLY A 264 13.47 -3.41 19.97
C GLY A 264 14.10 -2.77 18.76
N ILE A 265 15.37 -2.39 18.90
CA ILE A 265 16.18 -1.87 17.81
C ILE A 265 17.40 -2.74 17.55
N ASP A 266 17.81 -2.81 16.29
CA ASP A 266 19.05 -3.44 15.85
C ASP A 266 19.67 -2.59 14.73
N GLY A 267 20.77 -1.89 15.05
CA GLY A 267 21.30 -0.83 14.20
C GLY A 267 20.23 0.24 13.88
N ASN A 268 19.96 0.46 12.59
CA ASN A 268 18.92 1.38 12.12
C ASN A 268 17.58 0.69 11.83
N TRP A 269 17.29 -0.42 12.50
CA TRP A 269 15.99 -1.09 12.45
C TRP A 269 15.22 -0.87 13.74
N LEU A 270 13.91 -0.62 13.62
CA LEU A 270 12.93 -0.84 14.68
C LEU A 270 12.12 -2.09 14.30
N TYR A 271 11.99 -3.03 15.21
CA TYR A 271 11.29 -4.29 14.95
C TYR A 271 10.57 -4.77 16.21
N GLY A 272 9.70 -5.76 16.04
CA GLY A 272 9.02 -6.35 17.17
C GLY A 272 7.85 -7.23 16.78
N ALA A 273 7.03 -7.51 17.77
CA ALA A 273 5.80 -8.24 17.61
C ALA A 273 4.73 -7.76 18.59
N THR A 274 3.49 -8.09 18.26
CA THR A 274 2.32 -7.89 19.11
C THR A 274 1.49 -9.17 19.14
N ALA A 275 0.90 -9.48 20.29
CA ALA A 275 0.05 -10.66 20.45
C ALA A 275 -1.05 -10.38 21.47
N THR A 276 -2.26 -10.92 21.27
CA THR A 276 -3.35 -10.77 22.25
C THR A 276 -3.11 -11.60 23.51
N GLU A 277 -2.37 -12.71 23.36
CA GLU A 277 -2.07 -13.69 24.39
C GLU A 277 -0.62 -14.16 24.24
N ASN A 278 -0.10 -14.84 25.26
CA ASN A 278 1.20 -15.51 25.25
C ASN A 278 2.42 -14.59 24.94
N PRO A 279 3.03 -13.96 25.96
CA PRO A 279 4.19 -13.08 25.77
C PRO A 279 5.43 -13.79 25.20
N GLU A 280 5.58 -15.09 25.43
CA GLU A 280 6.72 -15.87 24.94
C GLU A 280 6.68 -15.99 23.41
N ASN A 281 5.50 -16.19 22.83
CA ASN A 281 5.33 -16.21 21.37
C ASN A 281 5.63 -14.84 20.75
N CYS A 282 5.25 -13.75 21.43
CA CYS A 282 5.57 -12.39 21.00
C CYS A 282 7.09 -12.16 20.94
N GLN A 283 7.80 -12.53 22.01
CA GLN A 283 9.25 -12.46 22.05
C GLN A 283 9.91 -13.35 20.99
N ALA A 284 9.45 -14.60 20.81
CA ALA A 284 10.02 -15.52 19.83
C ALA A 284 9.92 -15.01 18.39
N VAL A 285 8.78 -14.43 17.99
CA VAL A 285 8.66 -13.79 16.65
C VAL A 285 9.60 -12.60 16.53
N ALA A 286 9.70 -11.76 17.55
CA ALA A 286 10.59 -10.61 17.50
C ALA A 286 12.06 -11.01 17.38
N GLU A 287 12.51 -12.02 18.13
CA GLU A 287 13.85 -12.59 18.02
C GLU A 287 14.09 -13.19 16.63
N ALA A 288 13.13 -13.94 16.07
CA ALA A 288 13.25 -14.47 14.72
C ALA A 288 13.39 -13.35 13.66
N ILE A 289 12.65 -12.24 13.83
CA ILE A 289 12.79 -11.06 12.98
C ILE A 289 14.19 -10.46 13.12
N GLN A 290 14.69 -10.26 14.34
CA GLN A 290 16.04 -9.71 14.57
C GLN A 290 17.12 -10.48 13.81
N HIS A 291 17.11 -11.81 13.92
CA HIS A 291 18.10 -12.67 13.24
C HIS A 291 17.97 -12.66 11.72
N HIS A 292 16.78 -12.32 11.19
CA HIS A 292 16.50 -12.28 9.75
C HIS A 292 16.86 -10.91 9.13
N LEU A 293 16.87 -9.84 9.91
CA LEU A 293 17.14 -8.50 9.41
C LEU A 293 18.56 -8.39 8.82
N PRO A 294 18.73 -7.69 7.69
CA PRO A 294 20.05 -7.51 7.11
C PRO A 294 20.86 -6.55 7.99
N HIS A 295 21.99 -7.06 8.49
CA HIS A 295 22.97 -6.25 9.20
C HIS A 295 23.80 -5.44 8.19
N GLN A 296 24.03 -4.16 8.47
CA GLN A 296 24.98 -3.37 7.70
C GLN A 296 26.40 -3.84 8.08
N ASN A 297 27.16 -4.31 7.08
CA ASN A 297 28.60 -4.51 7.22
C ASN A 297 29.34 -3.17 7.29
#